data_AF-A0A7L0XDE5-F1
#
_entry.id   AF-A0A7L0XDE5-F1
#
_cell.length_a   1.000
_cell.length_b   1.000
_cell.length_c   1.000
_cell.angle_alpha   90.00
_cell.angle_beta   90.00
_cell.angle_gamma   90.00
#
_symmetry.space_group_name_H-M   'P 1'
#
loop_
_entity.id
_entity.type
_entity.pdbx_description
1 polymer ?
#
loop_
_entity_poly.entity_id
_entity_poly.type
_entity_poly.pdbx_seq_one_letter_code
_entity_poly.pdbx_strand_id
1 'polypeptide(L)'
;VERDPRLTFVPGHGDVVQALELGVPTMQPGEISFFLAACPYAYGRPGSRRCAHREPDVPPEAPLLFEVTLLEVRDGPDPQPLPPAARLRLGSQRRERGNFHFARGDFAAALRSYRLALHALDGPVTAPPGPEEEEELQEQRVKCLNNCAAAELKEGR
;
A
#
# COMPACT_ATOMS: atom_id res chain seq x y z
N VAL A 1 18.38 9.89 11.31
CA VAL A 1 17.51 8.71 11.49
C VAL A 1 16.08 9.21 11.54
N GLU A 2 15.36 9.13 10.43
CA GLU A 2 13.95 9.48 10.39
C GLU A 2 13.19 8.37 11.11
N ARG A 3 12.52 8.71 12.22
CA ARG A 3 11.77 7.76 13.05
C ARG A 3 10.31 7.85 12.64
N ASP A 4 9.85 6.90 11.82
CA ASP A 4 8.43 6.74 11.57
C ASP A 4 7.81 5.99 12.78
N PRO A 5 6.88 6.59 13.54
CA PRO A 5 6.32 5.96 14.74
C PRO A 5 5.29 4.91 14.33
N ARG A 6 5.72 3.63 14.32
CA ARG A 6 4.87 2.42 14.20
C ARG A 6 4.14 2.30 12.85
N LEU A 7 4.87 1.81 11.85
CA LEU A 7 4.33 1.39 10.56
C LEU A 7 3.57 0.06 10.67
N THR A 8 2.43 -0.04 9.98
CA THR A 8 1.65 -1.30 9.82
C THR A 8 1.43 -1.55 8.34
N PHE A 9 1.76 -2.74 7.86
CA PHE A 9 1.60 -3.12 6.46
C PHE A 9 1.27 -4.61 6.31
N VAL A 10 0.77 -4.98 5.13
CA VAL A 10 0.50 -6.38 4.77
C VAL A 10 1.54 -6.81 3.73
N PRO A 11 2.35 -7.85 4.01
CA PRO A 11 3.32 -8.35 3.05
C PRO A 11 2.68 -8.70 1.70
N GLY A 12 3.34 -8.30 0.61
CA GLY A 12 2.88 -8.53 -0.76
C GLY A 12 1.90 -7.47 -1.29
N HIS A 13 1.45 -6.52 -0.45
CA HIS A 13 0.55 -5.45 -0.90
C HIS A 13 1.28 -4.24 -1.51
N GLY A 14 2.61 -4.18 -1.39
CA GLY A 14 3.41 -3.05 -1.88
C GLY A 14 3.18 -1.79 -1.06
N ASP A 15 2.91 -1.95 0.23
CA ASP A 15 2.68 -0.84 1.17
C ASP A 15 3.98 -0.17 1.61
N VAL A 16 5.08 -0.91 1.48
CA VAL A 16 6.43 -0.52 1.89
C VAL A 16 7.43 -0.85 0.78
N VAL A 17 8.70 -0.44 0.94
CA VAL A 17 9.75 -0.75 -0.02
C VAL A 17 9.99 -2.26 -0.09
N GLN A 18 10.42 -2.75 -1.26
CA GLN A 18 10.59 -4.18 -1.53
C GLN A 18 11.52 -4.87 -0.51
N ALA A 19 12.54 -4.18 -0.01
CA ALA A 19 13.43 -4.72 1.02
C ALA A 19 12.67 -5.08 2.32
N LEU A 20 11.69 -4.27 2.72
CA LEU A 20 10.87 -4.54 3.91
C LEU A 20 9.79 -5.57 3.62
N GLU A 21 9.19 -5.54 2.43
CA GLU A 21 8.24 -6.57 1.96
C GLU A 21 8.84 -7.98 2.02
N LEU A 22 10.13 -8.11 1.73
CA LEU A 22 10.85 -9.39 1.72
C LEU A 22 11.53 -9.71 3.06
N GLY A 23 12.06 -8.71 3.76
CA GLY A 23 12.86 -8.92 4.98
C GLY A 23 12.02 -9.12 6.24
N VAL A 24 10.93 -8.36 6.41
CA VAL A 24 10.11 -8.46 7.64
C VAL A 24 9.47 -9.84 7.83
N PRO A 25 8.99 -10.54 6.78
CA PRO A 25 8.49 -11.91 6.93
C PRO A 25 9.52 -12.92 7.44
N THR A 26 10.81 -12.63 7.41
CA THR A 26 11.85 -13.52 7.95
C THR A 26 12.19 -13.24 9.42
N MET A 27 11.60 -12.21 10.02
CA MET A 27 11.85 -11.82 11.41
C MET A 27 10.94 -12.57 12.39
N GLN A 28 11.37 -12.66 13.64
CA GLN A 28 10.53 -13.09 14.77
C GLN A 28 9.89 -11.89 15.49
N PRO A 29 8.68 -12.03 16.07
CA PRO A 29 8.10 -10.98 16.90
C PRO A 29 9.03 -10.56 18.05
N GLY A 30 9.29 -9.27 18.18
CA GLY A 30 10.24 -8.68 19.13
C GLY A 30 11.68 -8.58 18.62
N GLU A 31 12.01 -9.15 17.46
CA GLU A 31 13.36 -9.10 16.88
C GLU A 31 13.69 -7.69 16.38
N ILE A 32 14.97 -7.31 16.54
CA ILE A 32 15.58 -6.13 15.90
C ILE A 32 16.54 -6.64 14.82
N SER A 33 16.29 -6.27 13.57
CA SER A 33 17.10 -6.70 12.42
C SER A 33 17.53 -5.50 11.59
N PHE A 34 18.68 -5.65 10.91
CA PHE A 34 19.22 -4.65 10.01
C PHE A 34 19.14 -5.14 8.57
N PHE A 35 18.47 -4.39 7.70
CA PHE A 35 18.36 -4.70 6.27
C PHE A 35 19.17 -3.69 5.45
N LEU A 36 20.22 -4.17 4.79
CA LEU A 36 20.95 -3.39 3.79
C LEU A 36 20.30 -3.57 2.42
N ALA A 37 19.61 -2.54 1.96
CA ALA A 37 18.88 -2.54 0.70
C ALA A 37 19.65 -1.78 -0.38
N ALA A 38 19.95 -2.47 -1.49
CA ALA A 38 20.36 -1.79 -2.71
C ALA A 38 19.22 -0.92 -3.26
N CYS A 39 19.55 0.11 -4.04
CA CYS A 39 18.57 1.08 -4.51
C CYS A 39 17.33 0.49 -5.21
N PRO A 40 17.39 -0.61 -6.01
CA PRO A 40 16.19 -1.17 -6.64
C PRO A 40 15.19 -1.80 -5.66
N TYR A 41 15.65 -2.17 -4.46
CA TYR A 41 14.82 -2.72 -3.39
C TYR A 41 14.34 -1.66 -2.39
N ALA A 42 14.78 -0.41 -2.58
CA ALA A 42 14.42 0.76 -1.78
C ALA A 42 13.57 1.72 -2.61
N TYR A 43 14.05 2.96 -2.85
CA TYR A 43 13.32 3.99 -3.59
C TYR A 43 13.74 4.12 -5.06
N GLY A 44 14.66 3.28 -5.53
CA GLY A 44 15.07 3.20 -6.92
C GLY A 44 15.78 4.44 -7.45
N ARG A 45 15.84 4.52 -8.78
CA ARG A 45 16.40 5.67 -9.52
C ARG A 45 15.77 7.02 -9.20
N PRO A 46 14.44 7.18 -9.07
CA PRO A 46 13.88 8.49 -8.75
C PRO A 46 14.21 8.93 -7.31
N GLY A 47 14.67 8.03 -6.44
CA GLY A 47 14.79 8.31 -5.01
C GLY A 47 13.41 8.57 -4.40
N SER A 48 13.36 9.26 -3.27
CA SER A 48 12.12 9.85 -2.78
C SER A 48 12.35 11.29 -2.39
N ARG A 49 11.50 12.17 -2.89
CA ARG A 49 11.48 13.56 -2.45
C ARG A 49 10.30 13.69 -1.50
N ARG A 50 10.44 14.46 -0.43
CA ARG A 50 9.34 14.78 0.50
C ARG A 50 8.16 15.42 -0.25
N CYS A 51 7.26 14.59 -0.77
CA CYS A 51 6.03 15.02 -1.43
C CYS A 51 4.80 14.86 -0.49
N ALA A 52 4.94 14.08 0.59
CA ALA A 52 3.95 13.92 1.65
C ALA A 52 4.66 13.61 2.97
N HIS A 53 4.04 13.90 4.11
CA HIS A 53 4.56 13.70 5.48
C HIS A 53 4.99 12.26 5.84
N ARG A 54 4.91 11.30 4.92
CA ARG A 54 5.17 9.87 5.15
C ARG A 54 6.41 9.32 4.47
N GLU A 55 7.05 10.04 3.54
CA GLU A 55 8.25 9.52 2.87
C GLU A 55 9.52 10.26 3.29
N PRO A 56 10.61 9.51 3.58
CA PRO A 56 11.90 10.10 3.85
C PRO A 56 12.50 10.77 2.60
N ASP A 57 13.28 11.82 2.81
CA ASP A 57 14.02 12.46 1.72
C ASP A 57 15.23 11.59 1.36
N VAL A 58 15.11 10.84 0.27
CA VAL A 58 16.08 9.83 -0.16
C VAL A 58 16.63 10.21 -1.53
N PRO A 59 17.95 10.42 -1.66
CA PRO A 59 18.55 10.73 -2.96
C PRO A 59 18.30 9.63 -4.00
N PRO A 60 18.30 10.00 -5.30
CA PRO A 60 18.34 9.05 -6.41
C PRO A 60 19.42 7.97 -6.22
N GLU A 61 19.07 6.71 -6.49
CA GLU A 61 20.00 5.57 -6.50
C GLU A 61 20.73 5.30 -5.16
N ALA A 62 20.27 5.88 -4.04
CA ALA A 62 20.88 5.67 -2.74
C ALA A 62 20.58 4.27 -2.16
N PRO A 63 21.59 3.52 -1.69
CA PRO A 63 21.36 2.36 -0.83
C PRO A 63 20.86 2.80 0.54
N LEU A 64 20.03 2.00 1.19
CA LEU A 64 19.49 2.29 2.51
C LEU A 64 19.79 1.17 3.50
N LEU A 65 20.10 1.56 4.74
CA LEU A 65 20.17 0.67 5.88
C LEU A 65 18.92 0.89 6.74
N PHE A 66 18.07 -0.12 6.84
CA PHE A 66 16.90 -0.11 7.71
C PHE A 66 17.24 -0.79 9.03
N GLU A 67 16.93 -0.13 10.14
CA GLU A 67 16.82 -0.76 11.46
C GLU A 67 15.34 -0.99 11.72
N VAL A 68 14.94 -2.26 11.84
CA VAL A 68 13.54 -2.65 11.95
C VAL A 68 13.34 -3.43 13.24
N THR A 69 12.31 -3.05 14.01
CA THR A 69 11.82 -3.83 15.14
C THR A 69 10.44 -4.38 14.80
N LEU A 70 10.31 -5.70 14.73
CA LEU A 70 9.01 -6.32 14.49
C LEU A 70 8.21 -6.33 15.80
N LEU A 71 7.20 -5.46 15.89
CA LEU A 71 6.42 -5.31 17.12
C LEU A 71 5.40 -6.42 17.31
N GLU A 72 4.61 -6.70 16.27
CA GLU A 72 3.48 -7.61 16.33
C GLU A 72 3.21 -8.17 14.93
N VAL A 73 2.87 -9.45 14.85
CA VAL A 73 2.34 -10.08 13.64
C VAL A 73 0.90 -10.49 13.96
N ARG A 74 -0.01 -10.12 13.08
CA ARG A 74 -1.41 -10.55 13.13
C ARG A 74 -1.66 -11.39 11.90
N ASP A 75 -2.48 -12.42 12.02
CA ASP A 75 -2.98 -13.12 10.85
C ASP A 75 -3.58 -12.09 9.90
N GLY A 76 -3.20 -12.18 8.62
CA GLY A 76 -3.81 -11.36 7.60
C GLY A 76 -5.32 -11.54 7.68
N PRO A 77 -6.13 -10.51 7.38
CA PRO A 77 -7.56 -10.71 7.30
C PRO A 77 -7.81 -11.66 6.13
N ASP A 78 -7.85 -12.96 6.41
CA ASP A 78 -8.86 -13.86 5.83
C ASP A 78 -10.14 -13.03 5.81
N PRO A 79 -10.84 -12.83 4.68
CA PRO A 79 -11.75 -11.72 4.52
C PRO A 79 -12.88 -11.80 5.56
N GLN A 80 -12.59 -11.27 6.73
CA GLN A 80 -13.50 -11.19 7.84
C GLN A 80 -14.53 -10.20 7.34
N PRO A 81 -15.82 -10.51 7.49
CA PRO A 81 -16.84 -9.55 7.20
C PRO A 81 -16.47 -8.23 7.90
N LEU A 82 -16.33 -7.16 7.12
CA LEU A 82 -16.02 -5.83 7.63
C LEU A 82 -17.29 -4.98 7.56
N PRO A 83 -17.52 -4.05 8.51
CA PRO A 83 -18.60 -3.08 8.37
C PRO A 83 -18.44 -2.29 7.05
N PRO A 84 -19.52 -1.96 6.33
CA PRO A 84 -19.44 -1.22 5.05
C PRO A 84 -18.54 0.02 5.14
N ALA A 85 -18.69 0.84 6.18
CA ALA A 85 -17.81 1.98 6.46
C ALA A 85 -16.31 1.62 6.59
N ALA A 86 -15.96 0.45 7.12
CA ALA A 86 -14.57 0.00 7.14
C ALA A 86 -14.05 -0.37 5.75
N ARG A 87 -14.90 -0.92 4.89
CA ARG A 87 -14.56 -1.27 3.49
C ARG A 87 -14.32 -0.03 2.66
N LEU A 88 -15.19 0.98 2.79
CA LEU A 88 -15.01 2.30 2.17
C LEU A 88 -13.68 2.96 2.56
N ARG A 89 -13.35 2.96 3.87
CA ARG A 89 -12.08 3.50 4.36
C ARG A 89 -10.88 2.74 3.79
N LEU A 90 -10.92 1.40 3.80
CA LEU A 90 -9.85 0.57 3.26
C LEU A 90 -9.69 0.76 1.75
N GLY A 91 -10.80 0.81 1.00
CA GLY A 91 -10.83 1.09 -0.43
C GLY A 91 -10.20 2.45 -0.76
N SER A 92 -10.61 3.52 -0.07
CA SER A 92 -10.02 4.86 -0.29
C SER A 92 -8.54 4.88 0.02
N GLN A 93 -8.10 4.28 1.14
CA GLN A 93 -6.70 4.22 1.51
C GLN A 93 -5.84 3.53 0.43
N ARG A 94 -6.33 2.41 -0.12
CA ARG A 94 -5.65 1.66 -1.19
C ARG A 94 -5.65 2.45 -2.50
N ARG A 95 -6.74 3.15 -2.81
CA ARG A 95 -6.83 4.03 -3.99
C ARG A 95 -5.86 5.21 -3.90
N GLU A 96 -5.76 5.86 -2.73
CA GLU A 96 -4.81 6.95 -2.50
C GLU A 96 -3.35 6.48 -2.64
N ARG A 97 -3.04 5.26 -2.19
CA ARG A 97 -1.74 4.64 -2.45
C ARG A 97 -1.50 4.43 -3.94
N GLY A 98 -2.50 3.98 -4.69
CA GLY A 98 -2.41 3.88 -6.15
C GLY A 98 -2.15 5.23 -6.82
N ASN A 99 -2.84 6.28 -6.39
CA ASN A 99 -2.62 7.65 -6.90
C ASN A 99 -1.18 8.12 -6.64
N PHE A 100 -0.65 7.79 -5.47
CA PHE A 100 0.72 8.10 -5.10
C PHE A 100 1.74 7.44 -6.06
N HIS A 101 1.60 6.14 -6.37
CA HIS A 101 2.46 5.47 -7.34
C HIS A 101 2.26 5.99 -8.76
N PHE A 102 1.01 6.26 -9.14
CA PHE A 102 0.66 6.78 -10.46
C PHE A 102 1.32 8.13 -10.74
N ALA A 103 1.32 9.04 -9.76
CA ALA A 103 1.94 10.37 -9.88
C ALA A 103 3.47 10.31 -10.11
N ARG A 104 4.10 9.19 -9.76
CA ARG A 104 5.55 8.95 -9.90
C ARG A 104 5.90 8.14 -11.15
N GLY A 105 4.91 7.81 -11.97
CA GLY A 105 5.09 7.00 -13.18
C GLY A 105 5.28 5.49 -12.92
N ASP A 106 5.12 5.03 -11.67
CA ASP A 106 5.12 3.60 -11.36
C ASP A 106 3.72 3.02 -11.56
N PHE A 107 3.34 2.87 -12.83
CA PHE A 107 2.00 2.41 -13.22
C PHE A 107 1.74 0.96 -12.80
N ALA A 108 2.78 0.12 -12.74
CA ALA A 108 2.67 -1.26 -12.26
C ALA A 108 2.26 -1.31 -10.77
N ALA A 109 2.91 -0.51 -9.92
CA ALA A 109 2.55 -0.40 -8.50
C ALA A 109 1.19 0.28 -8.29
N ALA A 110 0.86 1.28 -9.11
CA ALA A 110 -0.45 1.91 -9.09
C ALA A 110 -1.57 0.91 -9.38
N LEU A 111 -1.42 0.11 -10.45
CA LEU A 111 -2.40 -0.89 -10.86
C LEU A 111 -2.60 -1.96 -9.79
N ARG A 112 -1.51 -2.44 -9.16
CA ARG A 112 -1.61 -3.36 -8.00
C ARG A 112 -2.42 -2.73 -6.86
N SER A 113 -2.16 -1.48 -6.51
CA SER A 113 -2.86 -0.77 -5.44
C SER A 113 -4.34 -0.57 -5.73
N TYR A 114 -4.71 -0.22 -6.97
CA TYR A 114 -6.11 -0.08 -7.36
C TYR A 114 -6.85 -1.42 -7.38
N ARG A 115 -6.21 -2.52 -7.78
CA ARG A 115 -6.79 -3.87 -7.68
C ARG A 115 -7.04 -4.28 -6.23
N LEU A 116 -6.11 -3.96 -5.33
CA LEU A 116 -6.31 -4.16 -3.89
C LEU A 116 -7.45 -3.27 -3.34
N ALA A 117 -7.63 -2.07 -3.87
CA ALA A 117 -8.77 -1.21 -3.52
C ALA A 117 -10.10 -1.84 -3.92
N LEU A 118 -10.21 -2.39 -5.14
CA LEU A 118 -11.41 -3.11 -5.60
C LEU A 118 -11.68 -4.34 -4.73
N HIS A 119 -10.67 -5.16 -4.45
CA HIS A 119 -10.81 -6.31 -3.56
C HIS A 119 -11.32 -5.90 -2.16
N ALA A 120 -10.83 -4.78 -1.63
CA ALA A 120 -11.31 -4.21 -0.38
C ALA A 120 -12.78 -3.76 -0.43
N LEU A 121 -13.23 -3.21 -1.56
CA LEU A 121 -14.62 -2.79 -1.77
C LEU A 121 -15.57 -3.96 -2.04
N ASP A 122 -15.08 -5.10 -2.56
CA ASP A 122 -15.92 -6.19 -3.07
C ASP A 122 -16.06 -7.43 -2.17
N GLY A 123 -15.17 -7.62 -1.19
CA GLY A 123 -15.35 -8.74 -0.25
C GLY A 123 -16.57 -8.65 0.73
N PRO A 124 -16.58 -9.46 1.79
CA PRO A 124 -17.76 -9.64 2.64
C PRO A 124 -18.00 -8.49 3.61
N VAL A 125 -19.29 -8.20 3.86
CA VAL A 125 -19.78 -7.19 4.82
C VAL A 125 -20.39 -7.84 6.07
N THR A 126 -20.22 -7.23 7.24
CA THR A 126 -20.86 -7.72 8.50
C THR A 126 -22.38 -7.57 8.50
N ALA A 127 -22.88 -6.61 7.74
CA ALA A 127 -24.29 -6.24 7.64
C ALA A 127 -24.54 -5.65 6.24
N PRO A 128 -25.76 -5.76 5.70
CA PRO A 128 -26.10 -5.11 4.44
C PRO A 128 -25.91 -3.59 4.56
N PRO A 129 -25.27 -2.94 3.57
CA PRO A 129 -25.09 -1.49 3.57
C PRO A 129 -26.43 -0.76 3.48
N GLY A 130 -26.49 0.43 4.09
CA GLY A 130 -27.58 1.37 3.84
C GLY A 130 -27.56 1.90 2.40
N PRO A 131 -28.62 2.58 1.95
CA PRO A 131 -28.68 3.13 0.58
C PRO A 131 -27.54 4.11 0.29
N GLU A 132 -27.19 4.96 1.26
CA GLU A 132 -26.07 5.91 1.15
C GLU A 132 -24.71 5.20 1.05
N GLU A 133 -24.50 4.17 1.88
CA GLU A 133 -23.25 3.39 1.86
C GLU A 133 -23.11 2.58 0.56
N GLU A 134 -24.21 2.04 0.02
CA GLU A 134 -24.20 1.33 -1.25
C GLU A 134 -23.87 2.29 -2.41
N GLU A 135 -24.48 3.48 -2.44
CA GLU A 135 -24.15 4.50 -3.43
C GLU A 135 -22.67 4.89 -3.36
N GLU A 136 -22.13 5.11 -2.15
CA GLU A 136 -20.72 5.44 -1.98
C GLU A 136 -19.78 4.29 -2.40
N LEU A 137 -20.13 3.04 -2.09
CA LEU A 137 -19.39 1.87 -2.52
C LEU A 137 -19.34 1.78 -4.06
N GLN A 138 -20.47 1.99 -4.73
CA GLN A 138 -20.54 2.01 -6.18
C GLN A 138 -19.69 3.15 -6.78
N GLU A 139 -19.79 4.35 -6.21
CA GLU A 139 -19.03 5.51 -6.69
C GLU A 139 -17.51 5.28 -6.54
N GLN A 140 -17.06 4.73 -5.41
CA GLN A 140 -15.65 4.41 -5.20
C GLN A 140 -15.15 3.30 -6.14
N ARG A 141 -15.98 2.28 -6.43
CA ARG A 141 -15.65 1.23 -7.41
C ARG A 141 -15.41 1.82 -8.79
N VAL A 142 -16.31 2.68 -9.27
CA VAL A 142 -16.18 3.35 -10.58
C VAL A 142 -14.90 4.18 -10.63
N LYS A 143 -14.61 4.95 -9.58
CA LYS A 143 -13.35 5.72 -9.47
C LYS A 143 -12.11 4.81 -9.56
N CYS A 144 -12.12 3.67 -8.86
CA CYS A 144 -11.00 2.72 -8.90
C CYS A 144 -10.84 2.05 -10.27
N LEU A 145 -11.93 1.65 -10.93
CA LEU A 145 -11.90 1.07 -12.27
C LEU A 145 -11.36 2.06 -13.31
N ASN A 146 -11.77 3.32 -13.25
CA ASN A 146 -11.24 4.38 -14.11
C ASN A 146 -9.73 4.57 -13.90
N ASN A 147 -9.29 4.54 -12.65
CA ASN A 147 -7.88 4.63 -12.30
C ASN A 147 -7.08 3.40 -12.80
N CYS A 148 -7.63 2.19 -12.72
CA CYS A 148 -7.03 0.99 -13.32
C CYS A 148 -6.86 1.16 -14.83
N ALA A 149 -7.92 1.56 -15.53
CA ALA A 149 -7.89 1.77 -16.97
C ALA A 149 -6.84 2.83 -17.36
N ALA A 150 -6.75 3.94 -16.63
CA ALA A 150 -5.73 4.95 -16.85
C ALA A 150 -4.31 4.42 -16.64
N ALA A 151 -4.08 3.55 -15.65
CA ALA A 151 -2.78 2.93 -15.40
C ALA A 151 -2.42 1.92 -16.49
N GLU A 152 -3.36 1.09 -16.95
CA GLU A 152 -3.15 0.11 -18.02
C GLU A 152 -2.82 0.79 -19.35
N LEU A 153 -3.54 1.86 -19.71
CA LEU A 153 -3.24 2.69 -20.89
C LEU A 153 -1.82 3.28 -20.85
N LYS A 154 -1.32 3.62 -19.65
CA LYS A 154 0.03 4.17 -19.46
C LYS A 154 1.12 3.10 -19.45
N GLU A 155 0.81 1.87 -19.02
CA GLU A 155 1.70 0.72 -19.18
C GLU A 155 1.83 0.25 -20.64
N GLY A 156 0.94 0.71 -21.54
CA GLY A 156 0.94 0.31 -22.95
C GLY A 156 0.30 -1.05 -23.19
N ARG A 157 -0.69 -1.42 -22.37
CA ARG A 157 -1.53 -2.61 -22.55
C ARG A 157 -2.85 -2.26 -23.22
#